data_AF-A0A087DIW8-F1
#
_entry.id   AF-A0A087DIW8-F1
#
_cell.length_a   1.000
_cell.length_b   1.000
_cell.length_c   1.000
_cell.angle_alpha   90.00
_cell.angle_beta   90.00
_cell.angle_gamma   90.00
#
_symmetry.space_group_name_H-M   'P 1'
#
loop_
_entity.id
_entity.type
_entity.pdbx_description
1 polymer ?
#
loop_
_entity_poly.entity_id
_entity_poly.type
_entity_poly.pdbx_seq_one_letter_code
_entity_poly.pdbx_strand_id
1 'polypeptide(L)'
;MIRLLRCRNVHVENLRLYEAAAWTTAFLDSEYIWVRGVDIKNDKRYNGDGLDFDGSAHVFVSDCYVRGTDDNFCLQASSKDHPVHDVHVTNCEFTGVCAGLRFGLKSIGDIYDVTVSNCTLNRVWREGIKIECTEGGAISDISFDNIVMRNVTRPVSAILNSRFELDGYGTSVELDHMPEIGAMSRISITNLTATDDEEMANVHRRFTDDVMGEPRFNGIRFDAAEGHPIEDVALDGIRYTFIGGVKQSDIPAEYPRLVDKLAEPGVKSSENYWPDWSRAAFMDLRNVRGLDMTRIRLHAIRPDERPAVLLDGCATYAPADVRVDGEPLAP
;
A
#
# COMPACT_ATOMS: atom_id res chain seq x y z
N MET A 1 15.28 9.11 -13.81
CA MET A 1 16.25 10.21 -13.95
C MET A 1 17.62 9.72 -13.54
N ILE A 2 17.76 9.20 -12.31
CA ILE A 2 18.94 8.48 -11.83
C ILE A 2 18.63 6.98 -11.91
N ARG A 3 19.55 6.18 -12.46
CA ARG A 3 19.45 4.72 -12.47
C ARG A 3 20.80 4.12 -12.12
N LEU A 4 20.83 3.29 -11.08
CA LEU A 4 22.02 2.63 -10.58
C LEU A 4 21.73 1.13 -10.54
N LEU A 5 22.58 0.34 -11.19
CA LEU A 5 22.42 -1.11 -11.30
C LEU A 5 23.66 -1.79 -10.72
N ARG A 6 23.48 -2.74 -9.80
CA ARG A 6 24.58 -3.49 -9.17
C ARG A 6 25.65 -2.58 -8.58
N CYS A 7 25.22 -1.51 -7.94
CA CYS A 7 26.08 -0.54 -7.30
C CYS A 7 26.18 -0.82 -5.79
N ARG A 8 27.29 -0.42 -5.17
CA ARG A 8 27.48 -0.52 -3.73
C ARG A 8 28.03 0.78 -3.15
N ASN A 9 27.63 1.12 -1.92
CA ASN A 9 28.03 2.35 -1.22
C ASN A 9 27.58 3.61 -1.95
N VAL A 10 26.28 3.71 -2.18
CA VAL A 10 25.66 4.80 -2.93
C VAL A 10 25.16 5.86 -1.95
N HIS A 11 25.55 7.12 -2.16
CA HIS A 11 25.07 8.26 -1.38
C HIS A 11 24.40 9.28 -2.30
N VAL A 12 23.12 9.55 -2.06
CA VAL A 12 22.33 10.58 -2.76
C VAL A 12 21.84 11.57 -1.73
N GLU A 13 22.48 12.75 -1.67
CA GLU A 13 22.21 13.69 -0.57
C GLU A 13 21.96 15.11 -1.05
N ASN A 14 20.95 15.76 -0.45
CA ASN A 14 20.66 17.19 -0.60
C ASN A 14 20.42 17.64 -2.04
N LEU A 15 19.79 16.79 -2.84
CA LEU A 15 19.46 17.06 -4.24
C LEU A 15 18.00 17.47 -4.41
N ARG A 16 17.76 18.31 -5.42
CA ARG A 16 16.42 18.60 -5.94
C ARG A 16 16.25 17.91 -7.29
N LEU A 17 15.32 16.97 -7.38
CA LEU A 17 15.08 16.14 -8.57
C LEU A 17 13.67 16.40 -9.09
N TYR A 18 13.54 17.28 -10.07
CA TYR A 18 12.23 17.74 -10.54
C TYR A 18 11.95 17.33 -11.98
N GLU A 19 10.67 17.14 -12.28
CA GLU A 19 10.15 16.96 -13.64
C GLU A 19 10.81 15.76 -14.36
N ALA A 20 10.94 14.65 -13.66
CA ALA A 20 11.45 13.41 -14.23
C ALA A 20 10.58 12.96 -15.41
N ALA A 21 11.20 12.48 -16.48
CA ALA A 21 10.49 12.01 -17.67
C ALA A 21 9.74 10.68 -17.45
N ALA A 22 10.16 9.93 -16.43
CA ALA A 22 9.65 8.65 -15.94
C ALA A 22 10.13 8.51 -14.47
N TRP A 23 10.35 7.30 -13.97
CA TRP A 23 10.86 7.04 -12.60
C TRP A 23 12.02 7.97 -12.24
N THR A 24 11.94 8.62 -11.08
CA THR A 24 12.94 9.63 -10.70
C THR A 24 14.25 8.96 -10.34
N THR A 25 14.23 8.02 -9.39
CA THR A 25 15.41 7.25 -9.01
C THR A 25 15.08 5.77 -9.08
N ALA A 26 15.99 4.97 -9.62
CA ALA A 26 15.86 3.52 -9.66
C ALA A 26 17.19 2.89 -9.21
N PHE A 27 17.19 2.32 -8.01
CA PHE A 27 18.27 1.51 -7.48
C PHE A 27 17.92 0.04 -7.74
N LEU A 28 18.71 -0.62 -8.57
CA LEU A 28 18.45 -1.96 -9.06
C LEU A 28 19.58 -2.87 -8.61
N ASP A 29 19.25 -3.97 -7.96
CA ASP A 29 20.20 -5.00 -7.51
C ASP A 29 21.39 -4.39 -6.72
N SER A 30 21.14 -3.32 -5.95
CA SER A 30 22.18 -2.46 -5.37
C SER A 30 22.14 -2.50 -3.85
N GLU A 31 23.28 -2.28 -3.19
CA GLU A 31 23.39 -2.46 -1.75
C GLU A 31 24.09 -1.28 -1.06
N TYR A 32 23.80 -1.07 0.22
CA TYR A 32 24.40 0.01 1.03
C TYR A 32 24.11 1.37 0.40
N ILE A 33 22.85 1.79 0.49
CA ILE A 33 22.32 2.98 -0.17
C ILE A 33 21.82 3.97 0.88
N TRP A 34 22.29 5.21 0.80
CA TRP A 34 21.84 6.32 1.64
C TRP A 34 21.19 7.40 0.77
N VAL A 35 19.93 7.71 1.06
CA VAL A 35 19.18 8.81 0.44
C VAL A 35 18.76 9.78 1.53
N ARG A 36 19.32 10.99 1.53
CA ARG A 36 19.12 11.95 2.62
C ARG A 36 18.85 13.37 2.15
N GLY A 37 17.81 14.00 2.66
CA GLY A 37 17.54 15.41 2.34
C GLY A 37 17.17 15.64 0.88
N VAL A 38 16.64 14.63 0.19
CA VAL A 38 16.28 14.72 -1.24
C VAL A 38 14.87 15.25 -1.38
N ASP A 39 14.70 16.20 -2.30
CA ASP A 39 13.42 16.82 -2.66
C ASP A 39 13.05 16.43 -4.09
N ILE A 40 12.02 15.60 -4.24
CA ILE A 40 11.50 15.11 -5.53
C ILE A 40 10.17 15.79 -5.83
N LYS A 41 10.00 16.28 -7.06
CA LYS A 41 8.74 16.90 -7.51
C LYS A 41 8.41 16.55 -8.96
N ASN A 42 7.34 15.77 -9.14
CA ASN A 42 6.78 15.40 -10.42
C ASN A 42 5.28 15.69 -10.45
N ASP A 43 4.82 16.45 -11.45
CA ASP A 43 3.40 16.85 -11.59
C ASP A 43 2.80 16.50 -12.97
N LYS A 44 3.59 15.99 -13.93
CA LYS A 44 3.21 15.99 -15.36
C LYS A 44 3.31 14.66 -16.10
N ARG A 45 4.08 13.70 -15.60
CA ARG A 45 4.35 12.42 -16.28
C ARG A 45 3.65 11.29 -15.54
N TYR A 46 3.21 10.27 -16.26
CA TYR A 46 2.40 9.20 -15.66
C TYR A 46 3.18 8.41 -14.61
N ASN A 47 4.31 7.83 -15.01
CA ASN A 47 5.24 7.12 -14.12
C ASN A 47 6.23 8.08 -13.47
N GLY A 48 5.71 9.07 -12.73
CA GLY A 48 6.52 10.05 -12.01
C GLY A 48 6.89 9.58 -10.61
N ASP A 49 7.29 8.31 -10.49
CA ASP A 49 7.72 7.63 -9.27
C ASP A 49 8.91 8.36 -8.62
N GLY A 50 9.03 8.23 -7.30
CA GLY A 50 10.07 8.91 -6.52
C GLY A 50 11.31 8.05 -6.30
N LEU A 51 11.29 7.29 -5.21
CA LEU A 51 12.38 6.46 -4.74
C LEU A 51 12.07 4.97 -4.98
N ASP A 52 12.60 4.40 -6.06
CA ASP A 52 12.40 2.99 -6.41
C ASP A 52 13.63 2.14 -6.06
N PHE A 53 13.43 1.12 -5.23
CA PHE A 53 14.41 0.13 -4.86
C PHE A 53 13.94 -1.24 -5.33
N ASP A 54 14.56 -1.75 -6.39
CA ASP A 54 14.31 -3.08 -6.93
C ASP A 54 15.48 -4.00 -6.57
N GLY A 55 15.22 -5.10 -5.87
CA GLY A 55 16.23 -6.09 -5.46
C GLY A 55 17.42 -5.50 -4.69
N SER A 56 17.17 -4.47 -3.88
CA SER A 56 18.19 -3.69 -3.19
C SER A 56 18.17 -3.94 -1.67
N ALA A 57 19.35 -3.92 -1.05
CA ALA A 57 19.50 -4.20 0.39
C ALA A 57 20.34 -3.16 1.15
N HIS A 58 20.16 -3.10 2.48
CA HIS A 58 20.82 -2.11 3.35
C HIS A 58 20.54 -0.67 2.89
N VAL A 59 19.26 -0.30 2.92
CA VAL A 59 18.74 0.97 2.41
C VAL A 59 18.38 1.89 3.56
N PHE A 60 18.89 3.12 3.52
CA PHE A 60 18.66 4.16 4.53
C PHE A 60 18.11 5.41 3.86
N VAL A 61 16.84 5.72 4.12
CA VAL A 61 16.16 6.91 3.61
C VAL A 61 15.76 7.82 4.76
N SER A 62 16.22 9.07 4.76
CA SER A 62 15.81 10.03 5.78
C SER A 62 15.65 11.46 5.28
N ASP A 63 14.76 12.20 5.93
CA ASP A 63 14.61 13.65 5.74
C ASP A 63 14.26 14.03 4.28
N CYS A 64 13.55 13.15 3.57
CA CYS A 64 13.19 13.34 2.16
C CYS A 64 11.77 13.89 2.00
N TYR A 65 11.57 14.69 0.95
CA TYR A 65 10.27 15.16 0.51
C TYR A 65 10.00 14.63 -0.90
N VAL A 66 8.90 13.90 -1.08
CA VAL A 66 8.54 13.35 -2.39
C VAL A 66 7.14 13.77 -2.76
N ARG A 67 7.04 14.47 -3.89
CA ARG A 67 5.80 14.73 -4.59
C ARG A 67 5.77 14.00 -5.93
N GLY A 68 4.98 12.95 -6.03
CA GLY A 68 4.93 12.07 -7.21
C GLY A 68 3.54 11.91 -7.81
N THR A 69 3.49 11.64 -9.11
CA THR A 69 2.27 11.28 -9.85
C THR A 69 1.99 9.77 -9.88
N ASP A 70 2.94 8.98 -9.38
CA ASP A 70 2.85 7.54 -9.19
C ASP A 70 3.38 7.19 -7.77
N ASP A 71 3.95 6.01 -7.58
CA ASP A 71 4.48 5.53 -6.31
C ASP A 71 5.64 6.40 -5.79
N ASN A 72 5.50 6.98 -4.59
CA ASN A 72 6.48 7.96 -4.09
C ASN A 72 7.73 7.28 -3.48
N PHE A 73 7.53 6.21 -2.72
CA PHE A 73 8.59 5.33 -2.24
C PHE A 73 8.16 3.89 -2.53
N CYS A 74 9.02 3.13 -3.20
CA CYS A 74 8.68 1.84 -3.76
C CYS A 74 9.76 0.80 -3.49
N LEU A 75 9.35 -0.34 -2.92
CA LEU A 75 10.17 -1.54 -2.76
C LEU A 75 9.66 -2.62 -3.70
N GLN A 76 10.54 -3.14 -4.54
CA GLN A 76 10.25 -4.14 -5.56
C GLN A 76 11.29 -5.25 -5.53
N ALA A 77 10.90 -6.48 -5.83
CA ALA A 77 11.82 -7.59 -5.97
C ALA A 77 11.50 -8.34 -7.27
N SER A 78 12.06 -7.85 -8.38
CA SER A 78 11.88 -8.41 -9.72
C SER A 78 12.65 -9.73 -9.96
N SER A 79 13.39 -10.25 -8.98
CA SER A 79 14.16 -11.49 -9.09
C SER A 79 14.25 -12.23 -7.77
N LYS A 80 14.26 -13.57 -7.81
CA LYS A 80 14.51 -14.38 -6.60
C LYS A 80 15.95 -14.26 -6.09
N ASP A 81 16.88 -13.93 -6.97
CA ASP A 81 18.30 -13.79 -6.63
C ASP A 81 18.60 -12.47 -5.92
N HIS A 82 17.66 -11.51 -5.97
CA HIS A 82 17.80 -10.17 -5.45
C HIS A 82 16.57 -9.80 -4.60
N PRO A 83 16.48 -10.30 -3.34
CA PRO A 83 15.47 -9.84 -2.40
C PRO A 83 15.71 -8.38 -1.97
N VAL A 84 14.68 -7.73 -1.46
CA VAL A 84 14.78 -6.43 -0.78
C VAL A 84 14.77 -6.64 0.72
N HIS A 85 15.82 -6.20 1.41
CA HIS A 85 15.88 -6.32 2.87
C HIS A 85 16.75 -5.27 3.56
N ASP A 86 16.62 -5.19 4.89
CA ASP A 86 17.30 -4.19 5.74
C ASP A 86 17.01 -2.75 5.27
N VAL A 87 15.72 -2.40 5.24
CA VAL A 87 15.26 -1.09 4.76
C VAL A 87 14.78 -0.22 5.91
N HIS A 88 15.31 0.99 5.98
CA HIS A 88 15.01 1.98 7.01
C HIS A 88 14.54 3.28 6.38
N VAL A 89 13.31 3.69 6.68
CA VAL A 89 12.72 4.95 6.21
C VAL A 89 12.27 5.78 7.40
N THR A 90 12.74 7.02 7.51
CA THR A 90 12.33 7.88 8.63
C THR A 90 12.30 9.37 8.31
N ASN A 91 11.42 10.12 8.97
CA ASN A 91 11.31 11.57 8.84
C ASN A 91 11.05 12.05 7.39
N CYS A 92 10.23 11.32 6.63
CA CYS A 92 9.91 11.67 5.24
C CYS A 92 8.49 12.21 5.10
N GLU A 93 8.28 13.04 4.08
CA GLU A 93 6.96 13.52 3.67
C GLU A 93 6.63 13.07 2.23
N PHE A 94 5.43 12.51 2.06
CA PHE A 94 4.95 12.01 0.78
C PHE A 94 3.65 12.72 0.38
N THR A 95 3.58 13.19 -0.86
CA THR A 95 2.39 13.77 -1.48
C THR A 95 2.22 13.19 -2.86
N GLY A 96 1.06 12.67 -3.22
CA GLY A 96 0.98 12.06 -4.54
C GLY A 96 -0.36 11.56 -4.98
N VAL A 97 -0.33 10.84 -6.09
CA VAL A 97 -1.56 10.46 -6.78
C VAL A 97 -1.85 8.98 -6.62
N CYS A 98 -0.86 8.11 -6.85
CA CYS A 98 -0.99 6.65 -6.70
C CYS A 98 -0.70 6.21 -5.26
N ALA A 99 0.49 5.68 -4.95
CA ALA A 99 0.86 5.27 -3.60
C ALA A 99 1.85 6.22 -2.93
N GLY A 100 1.68 6.45 -1.62
CA GLY A 100 2.70 7.11 -0.80
C GLY A 100 3.87 6.17 -0.51
N LEU A 101 3.54 5.00 0.03
CA LEU A 101 4.47 3.95 0.40
C LEU A 101 4.04 2.65 -0.27
N ARG A 102 4.89 2.13 -1.15
CA ARG A 102 4.61 0.98 -2.02
C ARG A 102 5.57 -0.17 -1.72
N PHE A 103 5.00 -1.35 -1.53
CA PHE A 103 5.71 -2.61 -1.31
C PHE A 103 5.13 -3.62 -2.31
N GLY A 104 5.96 -4.11 -3.23
CA GLY A 104 5.50 -4.71 -4.49
C GLY A 104 5.20 -3.63 -5.54
N LEU A 105 4.44 -3.87 -6.60
CA LEU A 105 3.81 -5.13 -7.01
C LEU A 105 4.83 -6.20 -7.38
N LYS A 106 5.98 -5.78 -7.93
CA LYS A 106 7.05 -6.68 -8.33
C LYS A 106 7.55 -7.43 -7.09
N SER A 107 7.23 -8.72 -7.02
CA SER A 107 7.34 -9.54 -5.81
C SER A 107 7.66 -10.99 -6.18
N ILE A 108 8.53 -11.18 -7.17
CA ILE A 108 9.06 -12.51 -7.50
C ILE A 108 10.02 -12.94 -6.36
N GLY A 109 10.90 -12.03 -5.98
CA GLY A 109 11.76 -12.17 -4.80
C GLY A 109 11.06 -11.68 -3.54
N ASP A 110 11.74 -11.89 -2.42
CA ASP A 110 11.20 -11.55 -1.11
C ASP A 110 11.46 -10.08 -0.75
N ILE A 111 10.55 -9.47 0.02
CA ILE A 111 10.70 -8.16 0.64
C ILE A 111 10.53 -8.32 2.15
N TYR A 112 11.60 -8.11 2.92
CA TYR A 112 11.55 -8.32 4.38
C TYR A 112 12.44 -7.37 5.17
N ASP A 113 12.31 -7.37 6.50
CA ASP A 113 13.09 -6.51 7.42
C ASP A 113 13.00 -5.02 7.05
N VAL A 114 11.77 -4.48 7.04
CA VAL A 114 11.51 -3.08 6.70
C VAL A 114 10.91 -2.31 7.87
N THR A 115 11.50 -1.16 8.20
CA THR A 115 10.96 -0.23 9.18
C THR A 115 10.70 1.14 8.55
N VAL A 116 9.46 1.62 8.66
CA VAL A 116 9.04 2.97 8.27
C VAL A 116 8.51 3.70 9.49
N SER A 117 9.09 4.86 9.81
CA SER A 117 8.70 5.60 11.02
C SER A 117 8.69 7.11 10.85
N ASN A 118 7.85 7.81 11.62
CA ASN A 118 7.83 9.29 11.69
C ASN A 118 7.61 9.96 10.33
N CYS A 119 6.72 9.41 9.50
CA CYS A 119 6.43 9.95 8.17
C CYS A 119 5.05 10.60 8.11
N THR A 120 4.93 11.62 7.26
CA THR A 120 3.65 12.27 6.95
C THR A 120 3.24 12.02 5.52
N LEU A 121 1.98 11.66 5.30
CA LEU A 121 1.38 11.58 3.98
C LEU A 121 0.31 12.66 3.87
N ASN A 122 0.33 13.41 2.78
CA ASN A 122 -0.61 14.49 2.55
C ASN A 122 -1.13 14.42 1.13
N ARG A 123 -2.45 14.38 0.96
CA ARG A 123 -3.08 14.37 -0.36
C ARG A 123 -2.53 13.26 -1.23
N VAL A 124 -2.60 12.03 -0.73
CA VAL A 124 -2.31 10.81 -1.49
C VAL A 124 -3.62 10.27 -2.00
N TRP A 125 -3.91 10.49 -3.29
CA TRP A 125 -5.26 10.30 -3.82
C TRP A 125 -5.73 8.86 -3.86
N ARG A 126 -4.82 7.89 -3.86
CA ARG A 126 -5.20 6.49 -3.83
C ARG A 126 -4.82 5.82 -2.52
N GLU A 127 -3.61 5.30 -2.40
CA GLU A 127 -3.21 4.47 -1.26
C GLU A 127 -2.07 5.09 -0.44
N GLY A 128 -2.25 5.20 0.88
CA GLY A 128 -1.20 5.65 1.78
C GLY A 128 -0.08 4.63 1.87
N ILE A 129 -0.37 3.50 2.51
CA ILE A 129 0.47 2.29 2.55
C ILE A 129 -0.16 1.25 1.64
N LYS A 130 0.61 0.77 0.65
CA LYS A 130 0.15 -0.19 -0.34
C LYS A 130 1.10 -1.38 -0.42
N ILE A 131 0.62 -2.55 -0.03
CA ILE A 131 1.37 -3.81 0.00
C ILE A 131 0.73 -4.77 -0.98
N GLU A 132 1.46 -5.22 -1.99
CA GLU A 132 0.97 -6.18 -2.98
C GLU A 132 1.98 -7.30 -3.19
N CYS A 133 1.63 -8.49 -2.70
CA CYS A 133 2.38 -9.72 -2.91
C CYS A 133 1.60 -10.56 -3.93
N THR A 134 2.01 -10.48 -5.19
CA THR A 134 1.22 -11.01 -6.31
C THR A 134 2.02 -11.88 -7.27
N GLU A 135 3.35 -11.93 -7.13
CA GLU A 135 4.24 -12.62 -8.08
C GLU A 135 4.97 -13.84 -7.49
N GLY A 136 4.51 -14.32 -6.33
CA GLY A 136 4.90 -15.62 -5.75
C GLY A 136 6.02 -15.60 -4.70
N GLY A 137 6.68 -14.47 -4.48
CA GLY A 137 7.63 -14.26 -3.38
C GLY A 137 6.93 -14.06 -2.02
N ALA A 138 7.70 -13.66 -1.01
CA ALA A 138 7.17 -13.33 0.31
C ALA A 138 7.34 -11.84 0.65
N ILE A 139 6.34 -11.25 1.32
CA ILE A 139 6.46 -9.94 1.98
C ILE A 139 6.28 -10.14 3.49
N SER A 140 7.33 -9.92 4.28
CA SER A 140 7.23 -10.13 5.73
C SER A 140 8.06 -9.19 6.59
N ASP A 141 7.81 -9.18 7.90
CA ASP A 141 8.64 -8.42 8.86
C ASP A 141 8.65 -6.93 8.55
N ILE A 142 7.45 -6.37 8.37
CA ILE A 142 7.24 -4.97 8.02
C ILE A 142 6.66 -4.22 9.22
N SER A 143 7.30 -3.12 9.59
CA SER A 143 6.84 -2.25 10.66
C SER A 143 6.60 -0.82 10.18
N PHE A 144 5.39 -0.33 10.43
CA PHE A 144 5.01 1.07 10.29
C PHE A 144 4.71 1.63 11.68
N ASP A 145 5.40 2.71 12.07
CA ASP A 145 5.17 3.39 13.35
C ASP A 145 5.08 4.91 13.19
N ASN A 146 4.19 5.52 13.95
CA ASN A 146 4.03 6.98 14.02
C ASN A 146 3.85 7.64 12.63
N ILE A 147 2.78 7.26 11.95
CA ILE A 147 2.43 7.77 10.61
C ILE A 147 1.23 8.70 10.72
N VAL A 148 1.31 9.88 10.10
CA VAL A 148 0.20 10.83 10.04
C VAL A 148 -0.23 11.05 8.59
N MET A 149 -1.52 10.85 8.31
CA MET A 149 -2.10 10.98 6.98
C MET A 149 -3.18 12.07 6.96
N ARG A 150 -3.11 12.97 5.97
CA ARG A 150 -4.15 13.96 5.67
C ARG A 150 -4.67 13.74 4.26
N ASN A 151 -5.99 13.56 4.13
CA ASN A 151 -6.66 13.37 2.83
C ASN A 151 -6.01 12.24 2.02
N VAL A 152 -6.14 11.01 2.54
CA VAL A 152 -5.62 9.79 1.91
C VAL A 152 -6.77 8.80 1.77
N THR A 153 -7.18 8.51 0.54
CA THR A 153 -8.42 7.78 0.27
C THR A 153 -8.42 6.40 0.94
N ARG A 154 -7.36 5.62 0.75
CA ARG A 154 -7.16 4.32 1.40
C ARG A 154 -5.90 4.39 2.26
N PRO A 155 -6.01 4.58 3.58
CA PRO A 155 -4.82 4.67 4.43
C PRO A 155 -3.90 3.45 4.33
N VAL A 156 -4.49 2.26 4.24
CA VAL A 156 -3.76 0.99 4.11
C VAL A 156 -4.48 0.07 3.13
N SER A 157 -3.74 -0.54 2.20
CA SER A 157 -4.23 -1.59 1.31
C SER A 157 -3.19 -2.70 1.22
N ALA A 158 -3.57 -3.93 1.57
CA ALA A 158 -2.75 -5.12 1.43
C ALA A 158 -3.49 -6.16 0.57
N ILE A 159 -2.84 -6.67 -0.48
CA ILE A 159 -3.37 -7.71 -1.36
C ILE A 159 -2.37 -8.86 -1.44
N LEU A 160 -2.84 -10.08 -1.17
CA LEU A 160 -2.10 -11.34 -1.35
C LEU A 160 -2.85 -12.22 -2.36
N ASN A 161 -2.35 -12.28 -3.59
CA ASN A 161 -2.94 -13.10 -4.66
C ASN A 161 -1.86 -13.60 -5.63
N SER A 162 -2.27 -14.02 -6.82
CA SER A 162 -1.40 -14.36 -7.95
C SER A 162 -1.77 -13.48 -9.16
N ARG A 163 -0.76 -12.89 -9.80
CA ARG A 163 -0.88 -12.08 -11.01
C ARG A 163 0.19 -12.51 -12.01
N PHE A 164 -0.20 -12.56 -13.28
CA PHE A 164 0.72 -12.66 -14.41
C PHE A 164 0.08 -11.98 -15.62
N GLU A 165 0.77 -11.01 -16.21
CA GLU A 165 0.32 -10.28 -17.39
C GLU A 165 1.28 -10.48 -18.54
N LEU A 166 0.77 -11.07 -19.63
CA LEU A 166 1.55 -11.44 -20.81
C LEU A 166 1.99 -10.22 -21.65
N ASP A 167 1.26 -9.11 -21.60
CA ASP A 167 1.46 -7.94 -22.44
C ASP A 167 1.35 -6.63 -21.63
N GLY A 168 2.31 -5.71 -21.79
CA GLY A 168 2.02 -4.27 -21.71
C GLY A 168 2.76 -3.41 -20.69
N TYR A 169 3.22 -3.92 -19.55
CA TYR A 169 3.89 -3.07 -18.54
C TYR A 169 4.99 -3.82 -17.80
N GLY A 170 6.25 -3.51 -18.14
CA GLY A 170 7.44 -3.83 -17.33
C GLY A 170 7.44 -5.22 -16.69
N THR A 171 7.21 -6.26 -17.49
CA THR A 171 7.12 -7.63 -16.99
C THR A 171 8.29 -7.94 -16.07
N SER A 172 7.96 -8.48 -14.92
CA SER A 172 8.87 -9.23 -14.07
C SER A 172 9.58 -10.27 -14.94
N VAL A 173 10.81 -9.96 -15.36
CA VAL A 173 11.50 -10.62 -16.49
C VAL A 173 11.65 -12.13 -16.28
N GLU A 174 11.67 -12.56 -15.02
CA GLU A 174 11.78 -13.96 -14.62
C GLU A 174 10.44 -14.69 -14.51
N LEU A 175 9.31 -13.99 -14.67
CA LEU A 175 7.97 -14.58 -14.59
C LEU A 175 7.46 -14.90 -15.99
N ASP A 176 7.30 -16.20 -16.31
CA ASP A 176 6.86 -16.70 -17.63
C ASP A 176 5.53 -17.48 -17.57
N HIS A 177 4.97 -17.66 -16.38
CA HIS A 177 3.66 -18.27 -16.12
C HIS A 177 2.98 -17.62 -14.90
N MET A 178 1.71 -17.95 -14.68
CA MET A 178 1.02 -17.58 -13.45
C MET A 178 1.73 -18.21 -12.24
N PRO A 179 2.25 -17.44 -11.28
CA PRO A 179 2.94 -18.00 -10.13
C PRO A 179 1.95 -18.61 -9.14
N GLU A 180 2.44 -19.51 -8.29
CA GLU A 180 1.75 -19.85 -7.06
C GLU A 180 1.59 -18.58 -6.19
N ILE A 181 0.56 -18.55 -5.35
CA ILE A 181 0.40 -17.46 -4.39
C ILE A 181 1.52 -17.55 -3.35
N GLY A 182 2.22 -16.43 -3.17
CA GLY A 182 3.29 -16.28 -2.20
C GLY A 182 2.81 -16.21 -0.75
N ALA A 183 3.57 -15.52 0.10
CA ALA A 183 3.24 -15.34 1.51
C ALA A 183 3.27 -13.87 1.92
N MET A 184 2.36 -13.48 2.80
CA MET A 184 2.40 -12.16 3.43
C MET A 184 2.22 -12.33 4.93
N SER A 185 3.18 -11.88 5.73
CA SER A 185 3.12 -12.10 7.18
C SER A 185 3.86 -11.11 8.06
N ARG A 186 3.54 -11.06 9.36
CA ARG A 186 4.25 -10.24 10.37
C ARG A 186 4.29 -8.76 9.98
N ILE A 187 3.10 -8.19 9.77
CA ILE A 187 2.91 -6.79 9.42
C ILE A 187 2.37 -6.05 10.64
N SER A 188 3.11 -5.05 11.11
CA SER A 188 2.70 -4.19 12.22
C SER A 188 2.44 -2.76 11.74
N ILE A 189 1.29 -2.21 12.11
CA ILE A 189 0.93 -0.81 11.89
C ILE A 189 0.53 -0.22 13.23
N THR A 190 1.39 0.64 13.74
CA THR A 190 1.26 1.23 15.08
C THR A 190 1.22 2.76 15.02
N ASN A 191 0.40 3.36 15.87
CA ASN A 191 0.30 4.82 16.01
C ASN A 191 -0.01 5.56 14.69
N LEU A 192 -0.94 5.02 13.89
CA LEU A 192 -1.42 5.66 12.66
C LEU A 192 -2.54 6.66 12.96
N THR A 193 -2.41 7.90 12.50
CA THR A 193 -3.50 8.89 12.51
C THR A 193 -3.83 9.30 11.08
N ALA A 194 -5.03 8.97 10.60
CA ALA A 194 -5.54 9.39 9.29
C ALA A 194 -6.76 10.31 9.48
N THR A 195 -6.80 11.42 8.75
CA THR A 195 -7.91 12.37 8.84
C THR A 195 -8.20 12.99 7.49
N ASP A 196 -9.47 12.90 7.10
CA ASP A 196 -10.01 13.58 5.94
C ASP A 196 -10.60 14.95 6.31
N ASP A 197 -10.60 15.86 5.34
CA ASP A 197 -11.44 17.04 5.30
C ASP A 197 -12.45 16.96 4.14
N GLU A 198 -13.20 18.04 3.90
CA GLU A 198 -14.22 18.12 2.86
C GLU A 198 -13.71 17.87 1.43
N GLU A 199 -12.40 18.01 1.16
CA GLU A 199 -11.80 17.69 -0.15
C GLU A 199 -12.04 16.22 -0.54
N MET A 200 -12.08 15.33 0.46
CA MET A 200 -12.24 13.89 0.25
C MET A 200 -13.65 13.49 -0.20
N ALA A 201 -14.59 14.43 -0.22
CA ALA A 201 -15.93 14.21 -0.79
C ALA A 201 -15.93 14.20 -2.33
N ASN A 202 -14.83 14.60 -2.97
CA ASN A 202 -14.72 14.70 -4.42
C ASN A 202 -14.08 13.45 -5.04
N VAL A 203 -14.19 13.34 -6.36
CA VAL A 203 -13.45 12.36 -7.16
C VAL A 203 -12.08 12.94 -7.52
N HIS A 204 -11.02 12.26 -7.12
CA HIS A 204 -9.63 12.60 -7.44
C HIS A 204 -9.14 11.76 -8.61
N ARG A 205 -8.46 12.42 -9.55
CA ARG A 205 -8.00 11.80 -10.80
C ARG A 205 -6.51 12.02 -11.00
N ARG A 206 -5.85 11.03 -11.57
CA ARG A 206 -4.55 11.18 -12.22
C ARG A 206 -4.79 11.70 -13.63
N PHE A 207 -4.41 12.95 -13.87
CA PHE A 207 -4.66 13.65 -15.14
C PHE A 207 -6.15 13.69 -15.51
N THR A 208 -6.55 13.01 -16.59
CA THR A 208 -7.87 13.19 -17.22
C THR A 208 -8.92 12.22 -16.70
N ASP A 209 -8.69 10.93 -16.81
CA ASP A 209 -9.72 9.89 -16.76
C ASP A 209 -9.41 8.76 -15.77
N ASP A 210 -8.17 8.68 -15.29
CA ASP A 210 -7.71 7.67 -14.34
C ASP A 210 -8.12 8.04 -12.91
N VAL A 211 -9.18 7.42 -12.39
CA VAL A 211 -9.72 7.69 -11.04
C VAL A 211 -8.80 7.08 -9.99
N MET A 212 -8.31 7.92 -9.10
CA MET A 212 -7.38 7.55 -8.04
C MET A 212 -8.05 7.49 -6.69
N GLY A 213 -9.03 8.34 -6.45
CA GLY A 213 -9.74 8.36 -5.17
C GLY A 213 -11.14 8.90 -5.32
N GLU A 214 -12.02 8.40 -4.47
CA GLU A 214 -13.35 8.94 -4.23
C GLU A 214 -13.92 8.27 -2.98
N PRO A 215 -15.00 8.80 -2.37
CA PRO A 215 -15.53 8.27 -1.11
C PRO A 215 -15.75 6.75 -1.08
N ARG A 216 -16.21 6.12 -2.16
CA ARG A 216 -16.47 4.66 -2.17
C ARG A 216 -15.21 3.79 -2.12
N PHE A 217 -14.04 4.34 -2.43
CA PHE A 217 -12.77 3.60 -2.42
C PHE A 217 -12.25 3.38 -1.00
N ASN A 218 -12.72 4.19 -0.05
CA ASN A 218 -12.03 4.42 1.20
C ASN A 218 -11.97 3.19 2.13
N GLY A 219 -11.10 3.30 3.14
CA GLY A 219 -10.96 2.30 4.20
C GLY A 219 -9.61 1.58 4.18
N ILE A 220 -9.28 0.99 5.32
CA ILE A 220 -8.18 0.04 5.48
C ILE A 220 -8.64 -1.29 4.90
N ARG A 221 -7.81 -1.90 4.06
CA ARG A 221 -8.11 -3.21 3.46
C ARG A 221 -6.97 -4.17 3.56
N PHE A 222 -7.33 -5.39 3.91
CA PHE A 222 -6.51 -6.57 3.77
C PHE A 222 -7.33 -7.57 2.98
N ASP A 223 -6.77 -8.08 1.90
CA ASP A 223 -7.48 -8.98 1.02
C ASP A 223 -6.57 -10.11 0.55
N ALA A 224 -6.84 -11.32 1.03
CA ALA A 224 -6.04 -12.50 0.74
C ALA A 224 -6.89 -13.59 0.06
N ALA A 225 -6.25 -14.34 -0.85
CA ALA A 225 -6.95 -15.37 -1.61
C ALA A 225 -7.34 -16.52 -0.70
N GLU A 226 -8.47 -17.17 -0.98
CA GLU A 226 -8.96 -18.29 -0.18
C GLU A 226 -7.87 -19.38 -0.05
N GLY A 227 -7.65 -19.88 1.16
CA GLY A 227 -6.59 -20.86 1.46
C GLY A 227 -5.19 -20.24 1.68
N HIS A 228 -4.99 -18.97 1.36
CA HIS A 228 -3.72 -18.24 1.50
C HIS A 228 -3.90 -17.02 2.39
N PRO A 229 -4.04 -17.19 3.72
CA PRO A 229 -4.26 -16.06 4.62
C PRO A 229 -3.04 -15.15 4.69
N ILE A 230 -3.27 -13.85 4.91
CA ILE A 230 -2.23 -12.97 5.43
C ILE A 230 -2.05 -13.32 6.92
N GLU A 231 -0.83 -13.56 7.36
CA GLU A 231 -0.57 -14.09 8.70
C GLU A 231 0.06 -13.05 9.64
N ASP A 232 -0.38 -13.01 10.90
CA ASP A 232 0.22 -12.19 11.95
C ASP A 232 0.22 -10.68 11.63
N VAL A 233 -0.97 -10.08 11.66
CA VAL A 233 -1.18 -8.64 11.41
C VAL A 233 -1.54 -7.96 12.72
N ALA A 234 -0.74 -6.96 13.11
CA ALA A 234 -0.99 -6.15 14.30
C ALA A 234 -1.39 -4.73 13.89
N LEU A 235 -2.61 -4.33 14.25
CA LEU A 235 -3.13 -2.97 14.10
C LEU A 235 -3.30 -2.36 15.49
N ASP A 236 -2.48 -1.37 15.85
CA ASP A 236 -2.47 -0.81 17.20
C ASP A 236 -2.45 0.73 17.21
N GLY A 237 -3.40 1.33 17.93
CA GLY A 237 -3.42 2.78 18.11
C GLY A 237 -3.80 3.56 16.86
N ILE A 238 -4.67 2.97 16.01
CA ILE A 238 -5.17 3.62 14.79
C ILE A 238 -6.27 4.62 15.15
N ARG A 239 -6.11 5.87 14.73
CA ARG A 239 -7.16 6.90 14.72
C ARG A 239 -7.50 7.25 13.29
N TYR A 240 -8.72 6.97 12.86
CA TYR A 240 -9.14 7.18 11.49
C TYR A 240 -10.45 7.96 11.43
N THR A 241 -10.36 9.20 10.96
CA THR A 241 -11.50 10.05 10.64
C THR A 241 -11.63 10.14 9.14
N PHE A 242 -12.72 9.62 8.58
CA PHE A 242 -12.93 9.62 7.13
C PHE A 242 -14.20 10.38 6.73
N ILE A 243 -14.26 10.81 5.48
CA ILE A 243 -15.32 11.71 5.00
C ILE A 243 -16.75 11.13 5.07
N GLY A 244 -16.93 9.81 4.86
CA GLY A 244 -18.26 9.19 4.84
C GLY A 244 -19.11 9.55 3.63
N GLY A 245 -20.41 9.27 3.72
CA GLY A 245 -21.40 9.69 2.72
C GLY A 245 -21.68 8.70 1.60
N VAL A 246 -21.16 7.48 1.65
CA VAL A 246 -21.42 6.46 0.63
C VAL A 246 -22.74 5.74 0.93
N LYS A 247 -23.62 5.66 -0.07
CA LYS A 247 -24.84 4.85 0.03
C LYS A 247 -24.60 3.43 -0.45
N GLN A 248 -25.38 2.49 0.06
CA GLN A 248 -25.32 1.10 -0.40
C GLN A 248 -25.68 0.98 -1.89
N SER A 249 -26.52 1.88 -2.41
CA SER A 249 -26.88 1.96 -3.83
C SER A 249 -25.76 2.48 -4.73
N ASP A 250 -24.74 3.14 -4.17
CA ASP A 250 -23.64 3.76 -4.92
C ASP A 250 -22.51 2.77 -5.21
N ILE A 251 -22.54 1.58 -4.58
CA ILE A 251 -21.59 0.50 -4.79
C ILE A 251 -22.27 -0.74 -5.41
N PRO A 252 -21.55 -1.52 -6.24
CA PRO A 252 -22.05 -2.80 -6.72
C PRO A 252 -22.47 -3.72 -5.56
N ALA A 253 -23.56 -4.47 -5.77
CA ALA A 253 -24.08 -5.41 -4.77
C ALA A 253 -23.14 -6.61 -4.53
N GLU A 254 -22.38 -6.99 -5.55
CA GLU A 254 -21.40 -8.08 -5.47
C GLU A 254 -20.00 -7.50 -5.30
N TYR A 255 -19.22 -8.14 -4.44
CA TYR A 255 -17.80 -7.87 -4.30
C TYR A 255 -17.00 -9.06 -4.85
N PRO A 256 -15.92 -8.83 -5.61
CA PRO A 256 -15.14 -9.93 -6.15
C PRO A 256 -14.53 -10.83 -5.09
N ARG A 257 -14.52 -12.13 -5.40
CA ARG A 257 -13.64 -13.09 -4.72
C ARG A 257 -12.18 -12.78 -5.07
N LEU A 258 -11.29 -13.05 -4.13
CA LEU A 258 -9.87 -13.18 -4.42
C LEU A 258 -9.58 -14.68 -4.60
N VAL A 259 -9.35 -15.09 -5.84
CA VAL A 259 -9.13 -16.49 -6.21
C VAL A 259 -7.65 -16.74 -6.51
N ASP A 260 -7.24 -17.99 -6.33
CA ASP A 260 -6.00 -18.50 -6.91
C ASP A 260 -6.17 -18.59 -8.43
N LYS A 261 -5.43 -17.76 -9.17
CA LYS A 261 -5.49 -17.70 -10.63
C LYS A 261 -4.78 -18.87 -11.30
N LEU A 262 -3.94 -19.60 -10.57
CA LEU A 262 -3.37 -20.85 -11.07
C LEU A 262 -4.46 -21.93 -11.15
N ALA A 263 -5.33 -21.99 -10.13
CA ALA A 263 -6.48 -22.90 -10.10
C ALA A 263 -7.66 -22.41 -10.95
N GLU A 264 -7.97 -21.11 -10.93
CA GLU A 264 -9.14 -20.47 -11.57
C GLU A 264 -8.75 -19.33 -12.54
N PRO A 265 -7.98 -19.58 -13.62
CA PRO A 265 -7.37 -18.53 -14.46
C PRO A 265 -8.39 -17.58 -15.11
N GLY A 266 -9.57 -18.10 -15.49
CA GLY A 266 -10.62 -17.34 -16.16
C GLY A 266 -11.53 -16.52 -15.25
N VAL A 267 -11.41 -16.65 -13.92
CA VAL A 267 -12.31 -15.98 -12.97
C VAL A 267 -11.79 -14.58 -12.68
N LYS A 268 -12.63 -13.56 -12.83
CA LYS A 268 -12.26 -12.20 -12.46
C LYS A 268 -12.03 -12.13 -10.95
N SER A 269 -10.86 -11.61 -10.55
CA SER A 269 -10.40 -11.56 -9.16
C SER A 269 -10.03 -10.12 -8.82
N SER A 270 -10.05 -9.78 -7.54
CA SER A 270 -9.46 -8.51 -7.12
C SER A 270 -7.96 -8.45 -7.47
N GLU A 271 -7.48 -7.25 -7.80
CA GLU A 271 -6.15 -6.93 -8.30
C GLU A 271 -5.76 -5.48 -7.95
N ASN A 272 -4.59 -5.03 -8.41
CA ASN A 272 -3.99 -3.73 -8.07
C ASN A 272 -4.96 -2.53 -8.20
N TYR A 273 -5.70 -2.45 -9.32
CA TYR A 273 -6.61 -1.34 -9.60
C TYR A 273 -8.11 -1.66 -9.42
N TRP A 274 -8.45 -2.86 -8.96
CA TRP A 274 -9.84 -3.31 -8.92
C TRP A 274 -10.10 -4.29 -7.77
N PRO A 275 -11.24 -4.24 -7.06
CA PRO A 275 -12.33 -3.29 -7.20
C PRO A 275 -11.95 -1.90 -6.69
N ASP A 276 -12.55 -0.90 -7.32
CA ASP A 276 -12.46 0.52 -6.98
C ASP A 276 -13.59 0.90 -6.01
N TRP A 277 -13.95 0.01 -5.09
CA TRP A 277 -14.86 0.30 -3.98
C TRP A 277 -14.54 -0.60 -2.77
N SER A 278 -15.05 -0.23 -1.61
CA SER A 278 -14.95 -1.01 -0.37
C SER A 278 -16.33 -1.49 0.10
N ARG A 279 -16.39 -2.70 0.67
CA ARG A 279 -17.60 -3.23 1.31
C ARG A 279 -17.89 -2.57 2.65
N ALA A 280 -16.86 -2.03 3.30
CA ALA A 280 -16.95 -1.40 4.61
C ALA A 280 -16.51 0.06 4.57
N ALA A 281 -17.04 0.84 5.50
CA ALA A 281 -16.71 2.25 5.67
C ALA A 281 -15.28 2.46 6.19
N PHE A 282 -14.81 1.67 7.15
CA PHE A 282 -13.49 1.88 7.76
C PHE A 282 -12.50 0.76 7.49
N MET A 283 -12.91 -0.50 7.67
CA MET A 283 -12.00 -1.64 7.62
C MET A 283 -12.69 -2.82 6.93
N ASP A 284 -12.11 -3.31 5.84
CA ASP A 284 -12.52 -4.51 5.13
C ASP A 284 -11.36 -5.51 5.16
N LEU A 285 -11.40 -6.44 6.11
CA LEU A 285 -10.33 -7.41 6.36
C LEU A 285 -10.83 -8.79 5.95
N ARG A 286 -10.19 -9.38 4.94
CA ARG A 286 -10.52 -10.70 4.40
C ARG A 286 -9.34 -11.66 4.48
N ASN A 287 -9.60 -12.82 5.06
CA ASN A 287 -8.68 -13.95 5.19
C ASN A 287 -7.35 -13.57 5.87
N VAL A 288 -7.45 -13.02 7.08
CA VAL A 288 -6.29 -12.67 7.92
C VAL A 288 -6.24 -13.57 9.15
N ARG A 289 -5.14 -14.28 9.36
CA ARG A 289 -4.95 -15.19 10.50
C ARG A 289 -3.95 -14.61 11.49
N GLY A 290 -4.29 -14.60 12.78
CA GLY A 290 -3.45 -13.93 13.78
C GLY A 290 -3.60 -12.42 13.69
N LEU A 291 -4.84 -11.95 13.61
CA LEU A 291 -5.16 -10.52 13.59
C LEU A 291 -5.25 -9.99 15.03
N ASP A 292 -4.43 -9.00 15.36
CA ASP A 292 -4.56 -8.20 16.59
C ASP A 292 -5.04 -6.79 16.24
N MET A 293 -6.08 -6.33 16.92
CA MET A 293 -6.72 -5.04 16.70
C MET A 293 -6.94 -4.36 18.05
N THR A 294 -6.04 -3.45 18.40
CA THR A 294 -5.99 -2.82 19.71
C THR A 294 -6.01 -1.29 19.58
N ARG A 295 -6.74 -0.59 20.47
CA ARG A 295 -6.83 0.88 20.50
C ARG A 295 -7.26 1.53 19.17
N ILE A 296 -8.19 0.91 18.45
CA ILE A 296 -8.71 1.40 17.17
C ILE A 296 -9.87 2.38 17.42
N ARG A 297 -9.76 3.60 16.87
CA ARG A 297 -10.76 4.67 17.01
C ARG A 297 -11.16 5.20 15.64
N LEU A 298 -12.43 5.04 15.32
CA LEU A 298 -13.01 5.27 14.00
C LEU A 298 -14.08 6.34 14.10
N HIS A 299 -14.07 7.31 13.18
CA HIS A 299 -15.07 8.37 13.11
C HIS A 299 -15.44 8.71 11.66
N ALA A 300 -16.72 8.79 11.35
CA ALA A 300 -17.20 9.25 10.05
C ALA A 300 -17.70 10.70 10.15
N ILE A 301 -17.24 11.58 9.25
CA ILE A 301 -17.72 12.97 9.21
C ILE A 301 -19.18 13.02 8.74
N ARG A 302 -19.51 12.22 7.72
CA ARG A 302 -20.86 12.07 7.19
C ARG A 302 -21.36 10.64 7.43
N PRO A 303 -22.67 10.43 7.63
CA PRO A 303 -23.22 9.07 7.71
C PRO A 303 -22.88 8.25 6.46
N ASP A 304 -22.50 6.99 6.67
CA ASP A 304 -22.18 6.03 5.61
C ASP A 304 -23.08 4.80 5.81
N GLU A 305 -23.66 4.28 4.72
CA GLU A 305 -24.61 3.16 4.81
C GLU A 305 -23.90 1.79 4.84
N ARG A 306 -22.60 1.74 4.51
CA ARG A 306 -21.82 0.51 4.59
C ARG A 306 -21.55 0.14 6.04
N PRO A 307 -21.37 -1.16 6.34
CA PRO A 307 -20.91 -1.60 7.65
C PRO A 307 -19.58 -0.94 8.02
N ALA A 308 -19.39 -0.61 9.30
CA ALA A 308 -18.19 0.08 9.76
C ALA A 308 -16.91 -0.76 9.55
N VAL A 309 -16.95 -2.00 10.03
CA VAL A 309 -15.84 -2.96 9.97
C VAL A 309 -16.40 -4.30 9.49
N LEU A 310 -15.71 -4.96 8.58
CA LEU A 310 -15.98 -6.32 8.14
C LEU A 310 -14.76 -7.20 8.36
N LEU A 311 -14.97 -8.31 9.04
CA LEU A 311 -14.00 -9.37 9.25
C LEU A 311 -14.53 -10.64 8.56
N ASP A 312 -13.93 -11.01 7.43
CA ASP A 312 -14.37 -12.11 6.59
C ASP A 312 -13.28 -13.19 6.55
N GLY A 313 -13.54 -14.37 7.09
CA GLY A 313 -12.52 -15.43 7.21
C GLY A 313 -11.31 -15.05 8.08
N CYS A 314 -11.46 -14.09 8.99
CA CYS A 314 -10.38 -13.67 9.89
C CYS A 314 -10.35 -14.46 11.20
N ALA A 315 -9.15 -14.70 11.74
CA ALA A 315 -8.94 -15.27 13.06
C ALA A 315 -8.13 -14.29 13.92
N THR A 316 -8.74 -13.80 15.01
CA THR A 316 -8.10 -12.83 15.91
C THR A 316 -7.41 -13.48 17.10
N TYR A 317 -6.34 -12.86 17.62
CA TYR A 317 -5.68 -13.32 18.85
C TYR A 317 -6.49 -13.01 20.12
N ALA A 318 -7.23 -11.90 20.09
CA ALA A 318 -8.04 -11.40 21.19
C ALA A 318 -9.31 -10.71 20.66
N PRO A 319 -10.29 -10.41 21.53
CA PRO A 319 -11.38 -9.51 21.19
C PRO A 319 -10.84 -8.14 20.77
N ALA A 320 -11.32 -7.61 19.65
CA ALA A 320 -10.84 -6.35 19.11
C ALA A 320 -11.26 -5.15 20.00
N ASP A 321 -10.32 -4.26 20.36
CA ASP A 321 -10.62 -2.95 20.97
C ASP A 321 -10.86 -1.91 19.87
N VAL A 322 -12.05 -1.97 19.28
CA VAL A 322 -12.50 -1.06 18.22
C VAL A 322 -13.67 -0.23 18.73
N ARG A 323 -13.60 1.09 18.51
CA ARG A 323 -14.71 2.01 18.75
C ARG A 323 -15.04 2.82 17.50
N VAL A 324 -16.32 2.91 17.17
CA VAL A 324 -16.87 3.68 16.06
C VAL A 324 -17.74 4.78 16.67
N ASP A 325 -17.40 6.04 16.41
CA ASP A 325 -18.11 7.22 16.93
C ASP A 325 -18.28 7.19 18.47
N GLY A 326 -17.30 6.61 19.17
CA GLY A 326 -17.28 6.48 20.64
C GLY A 326 -17.87 5.18 21.18
N GLU A 327 -18.71 4.50 20.40
CA GLU A 327 -19.36 3.25 20.78
C GLU A 327 -18.49 2.03 20.47
N PRO A 328 -18.51 0.95 21.26
CA PRO A 328 -17.86 -0.30 20.91
C PRO A 328 -18.35 -0.85 19.57
N LEU A 329 -17.48 -1.50 18.80
CA LEU A 329 -17.88 -2.20 17.58
C LEU A 329 -18.98 -3.22 17.90
N ALA A 330 -20.08 -3.16 17.16
CA ALA A 330 -21.16 -4.12 17.30
C ALA A 330 -20.65 -5.55 16.99
N PRO A 331 -21.15 -6.58 17.71
CA PRO A 331 -20.69 -7.95 17.56
C PRO A 331 -20.95 -8.55 16.17
#